data_AF-A0A0Q4XQF2-F1
#
_entry.id   AF-A0A0Q4XQF2-F1
#
_cell.length_a   1.000
_cell.length_b   1.000
_cell.length_c   1.000
_cell.angle_alpha   90.00
_cell.angle_beta   90.00
_cell.angle_gamma   90.00
#
_symmetry.space_group_name_H-M   'P 1'
#
loop_
_entity.id
_entity.type
_entity.pdbx_description
1 polymer ?
#
loop_
_entity_poly.entity_id
_entity_poly.type
_entity_poly.pdbx_seq_one_letter_code
_entity_poly.pdbx_strand_id
1 'polypeptide(L)'
;MGAFRTNLGLKLMFTESTILMNALDKLMAQGIVALGMHDGVMVAESNQEAARKAMEAASEEVLGIALVVVSKAPLGLLGHRGVLLAA
;
A
#
# COMPACT_ATOMS: atom_id res chain seq x y z
N MET A 1 -27.31 11.58 -3.21
CA MET A 1 -26.92 11.64 -4.63
C MET A 1 -25.87 10.56 -4.86
N GLY A 2 -26.08 9.62 -5.79
CA GLY A 2 -25.17 8.50 -6.03
C GLY A 2 -24.06 8.83 -7.03
N ALA A 3 -22.90 8.17 -6.91
CA ALA A 3 -21.73 8.40 -7.76
C ALA A 3 -21.82 7.80 -9.18
N PHE A 4 -22.99 7.32 -9.60
CA PHE A 4 -23.17 6.65 -10.89
C PHE A 4 -22.93 7.61 -12.07
N ARG A 5 -22.15 7.17 -13.09
CA ARG A 5 -21.72 7.96 -14.26
C ARG A 5 -20.84 9.20 -14.00
N THR A 6 -20.23 9.32 -12.82
CA THR A 6 -19.35 10.46 -12.49
C THR A 6 -17.86 10.20 -12.72
N ASN A 7 -17.50 9.00 -13.21
CA ASN A 7 -16.13 8.48 -13.28
C ASN A 7 -15.39 8.50 -11.93
N LEU A 8 -16.10 8.64 -10.80
CA LEU A 8 -15.48 8.71 -9.49
C LEU A 8 -14.67 7.45 -9.17
N GLY A 9 -15.17 6.26 -9.50
CA GLY A 9 -14.45 5.01 -9.29
C GLY A 9 -13.09 4.97 -10.01
N LEU A 10 -13.02 5.44 -11.27
CA LEU A 10 -11.76 5.51 -12.02
C LEU A 10 -10.76 6.49 -11.38
N LYS A 11 -11.26 7.63 -10.87
CA LYS A 11 -10.42 8.61 -10.16
C LYS A 11 -9.88 8.05 -8.84
N LEU A 12 -10.70 7.30 -8.11
CA LEU A 12 -10.27 6.62 -6.88
C LEU A 12 -9.21 5.56 -7.17
N MET A 13 -9.44 4.68 -8.16
CA MET A 13 -8.46 3.66 -8.56
C MET A 13 -7.11 4.26 -9.00
N PHE A 14 -7.15 5.39 -9.73
CA PHE A 14 -5.93 6.11 -10.11
C PHE A 14 -5.19 6.67 -8.87
N THR A 15 -5.95 7.22 -7.92
CA THR A 15 -5.40 7.76 -6.67
C THR A 15 -4.77 6.64 -5.84
N GLU A 16 -5.48 5.53 -5.64
CA GLU A 16 -4.99 4.33 -4.94
C GLU A 16 -3.71 3.78 -5.59
N SER A 17 -3.69 3.66 -6.91
CA SER A 17 -2.51 3.20 -7.66
C SER A 17 -1.33 4.15 -7.51
N THR A 18 -1.57 5.47 -7.44
CA THR A 18 -0.52 6.48 -7.24
C THR A 18 0.11 6.34 -5.86
N ILE A 19 -0.70 6.16 -4.81
CA ILE A 19 -0.22 5.91 -3.45
C ILE A 19 0.62 4.64 -3.41
N LEU A 20 0.14 3.57 -4.03
CA LEU A 20 0.84 2.28 -4.06
C LEU A 20 2.21 2.40 -4.75
N MET A 21 2.28 3.05 -5.91
CA MET A 21 3.54 3.26 -6.63
C MET A 21 4.51 4.12 -5.82
N ASN A 22 4.04 5.21 -5.20
CA ASN A 22 4.88 6.05 -4.34
C ASN A 22 5.43 5.26 -3.13
N ALA A 23 4.63 4.37 -2.53
CA ALA A 23 5.09 3.53 -1.43
C ALA A 23 6.16 2.52 -1.89
N LEU A 24 5.97 1.90 -3.07
CA LEU A 24 6.96 1.00 -3.67
C LEU A 24 8.27 1.72 -3.98
N ASP A 25 8.21 2.94 -4.52
CA ASP A 25 9.40 3.75 -4.81
C ASP A 25 10.17 4.09 -3.52
N LYS A 26 9.45 4.42 -2.43
CA LYS A 26 10.06 4.68 -1.12
C LYS A 26 10.75 3.43 -0.55
N LEU A 27 10.15 2.26 -0.71
CA LEU A 27 10.74 0.99 -0.25
C LEU A 27 11.95 0.60 -1.10
N MET A 28 11.84 0.77 -2.42
CA MET A 28 12.94 0.55 -3.35
C MET A 28 14.14 1.47 -3.04
N ALA A 29 13.91 2.75 -2.74
CA ALA A 29 14.96 3.69 -2.33
C ALA A 29 15.65 3.29 -1.00
N GLN A 30 14.97 2.52 -0.15
CA GLN A 30 15.54 1.95 1.09
C GLN A 30 16.22 0.59 0.87
N GLY A 31 16.26 0.08 -0.37
CA GLY A 31 16.77 -1.26 -0.68
C GLY A 31 15.85 -2.40 -0.21
N ILE A 32 14.59 -2.10 0.10
CA ILE A 32 13.60 -3.07 0.57
C ILE A 32 12.84 -3.64 -0.62
N VAL A 33 12.92 -4.96 -0.81
CA VAL A 33 12.11 -5.67 -1.79
C VAL A 33 10.67 -5.74 -1.29
N ALA A 34 9.74 -5.28 -2.12
CA ALA A 34 8.31 -5.30 -1.88
C ALA A 34 7.55 -5.74 -3.13
N LEU A 35 6.42 -6.42 -2.94
CA LEU A 35 5.47 -6.76 -3.99
C LEU A 35 4.22 -5.91 -3.83
N GLY A 36 3.87 -5.14 -4.86
CA GLY A 36 2.61 -4.40 -4.90
C GLY A 36 1.41 -5.34 -5.01
N MET A 37 0.46 -5.19 -4.10
CA MET A 37 -0.87 -5.78 -4.11
C MET A 37 -1.90 -4.66 -4.25
N HIS A 38 -3.08 -4.94 -4.81
CA HIS A 38 -4.07 -3.92 -5.21
C HIS A 38 -4.21 -2.73 -4.23
N ASP A 39 -4.31 -3.01 -2.93
CA ASP A 39 -4.53 -2.05 -1.84
C ASP A 39 -3.32 -1.94 -0.86
N GLY A 40 -2.16 -2.50 -1.21
CA GLY A 40 -1.09 -2.66 -0.24
C GLY A 40 0.22 -3.21 -0.77
N VAL A 41 1.17 -3.44 0.13
CA VAL A 41 2.49 -4.00 -0.20
C VAL A 41 2.74 -5.25 0.62
N MET A 42 3.26 -6.28 -0.02
CA MET A 42 3.80 -7.44 0.66
C MET A 42 5.31 -7.30 0.81
N VAL A 43 5.80 -7.43 2.03
CA VAL A 43 7.24 -7.35 2.36
C VAL A 43 7.61 -8.50 3.28
N ALA A 44 8.93 -8.71 3.47
CA ALA A 44 9.40 -9.55 4.56
C ALA A 44 8.93 -8.97 5.91
N GLU A 45 8.58 -9.85 6.86
CA GLU A 45 8.13 -9.48 8.21
C GLU A 45 9.10 -8.52 8.92
N SER A 46 10.41 -8.71 8.72
CA SER A 46 11.45 -7.83 9.27
C SER A 46 11.35 -6.38 8.80
N ASN A 47 10.69 -6.14 7.67
CA ASN A 47 10.53 -4.83 7.04
C ASN A 47 9.10 -4.28 7.21
N GLN A 48 8.25 -4.92 8.02
CA GLN A 48 6.85 -4.54 8.19
C GLN A 48 6.69 -3.07 8.60
N GLU A 49 7.48 -2.60 9.56
CA GLU A 49 7.38 -1.23 10.05
C GLU A 49 7.87 -0.20 9.02
N ALA A 50 8.91 -0.54 8.23
CA ALA A 50 9.36 0.31 7.14
C ALA A 50 8.29 0.43 6.03
N ALA A 51 7.64 -0.68 5.70
CA ALA A 51 6.53 -0.71 4.75
C ALA A 51 5.30 0.07 5.25
N ARG A 52 4.99 -0.01 6.54
CA ARG A 52 3.92 0.78 7.17
C ARG A 52 4.18 2.28 6.96
N LYS A 53 5.36 2.74 7.35
CA LYS A 53 5.76 4.15 7.22
C LYS A 53 5.79 4.61 5.77
N ALA A 54 6.23 3.77 4.85
CA ALA A 54 6.25 4.09 3.43
C ALA A 54 4.83 4.30 2.87
N MET A 55 3.89 3.43 3.23
CA MET A 55 2.47 3.54 2.84
C MET A 55 1.80 4.76 3.46
N GLU A 56 2.00 4.99 4.77
CA GLU A 56 1.46 6.17 5.47
C GLU A 56 1.97 7.46 4.83
N ALA A 57 3.29 7.58 4.64
CA ALA A 57 3.90 8.76 4.00
C ALA A 57 3.43 8.95 2.55
N ALA A 58 3.32 7.87 1.75
CA ALA A 58 2.82 7.96 0.38
C ALA A 58 1.37 8.46 0.34
N SER A 59 0.53 7.99 1.26
CA SER A 59 -0.85 8.45 1.34
C SER A 59 -0.96 9.91 1.79
N GLU A 60 -0.13 10.35 2.72
CA GLU A 60 -0.06 11.74 3.15
C GLU A 60 0.38 12.67 2.01
N GLU A 61 1.34 12.25 1.19
CA GLU A 61 1.79 13.02 0.03
C GLU A 61 0.71 13.17 -1.06
N VAL A 62 -0.10 12.12 -1.29
CA VAL A 62 -1.12 12.13 -2.35
C VAL A 62 -2.44 12.75 -1.88
N LEU A 63 -2.85 12.50 -0.64
CA LEU A 63 -4.17 12.88 -0.09
C LEU A 63 -4.11 14.05 0.90
N GLY A 64 -2.93 14.38 1.43
CA GLY A 64 -2.77 15.30 2.55
C GLY A 64 -3.09 14.67 3.92
N ILE A 65 -3.38 13.36 3.98
CA ILE A 65 -3.64 12.61 5.20
C ILE A 65 -2.97 11.23 5.16
N ALA A 66 -2.42 10.79 6.29
CA ALA A 66 -1.93 9.43 6.42
C ALA A 66 -3.11 8.46 6.60
N LEU A 67 -3.22 7.47 5.72
CA LEU A 67 -4.19 6.39 5.84
C LEU A 67 -3.76 5.38 6.90
N VAL A 68 -4.74 4.72 7.53
CA VAL A 68 -4.47 3.69 8.54
C VAL A 68 -4.03 2.40 7.86
N VAL A 69 -2.76 2.05 8.02
CA VAL A 69 -2.21 0.82 7.43
C VAL A 69 -2.35 -0.34 8.40
N VAL A 70 -2.89 -1.47 7.95
CA VAL A 70 -3.05 -2.70 8.76
C VAL A 70 -2.22 -3.84 8.20
N SER A 71 -1.60 -4.61 9.10
CA SER A 71 -0.87 -5.82 8.75
C SER A 71 -1.80 -7.03 8.70
N LYS A 72 -1.76 -7.77 7.59
CA LYS A 72 -2.52 -8.99 7.37
C LYS A 72 -1.52 -10.14 7.16
N ALA A 73 -1.78 -11.27 7.82
CA ALA A 73 -1.06 -12.50 7.53
C ALA A 73 -1.47 -13.00 6.13
N PRO A 74 -0.51 -13.31 5.22
CA PRO A 74 -0.85 -13.80 3.90
C PRO A 74 -1.47 -15.21 4.01
N LEU A 75 -2.75 -15.31 3.69
CA LEU A 75 -3.48 -16.58 3.70
C LEU A 75 -2.97 -17.45 2.55
N GLY A 76 -2.36 -18.60 2.85
CA GLY A 76 -1.92 -19.61 1.86
C GLY A 76 -0.41 -19.74 1.63
N LEU A 77 0.43 -18.90 2.24
CA LEU A 77 1.90 -19.02 2.18
C LEU A 77 2.47 -19.60 3.49
N LEU A 78 1.96 -20.78 3.90
CA LEU A 78 2.49 -21.54 5.03
C LEU A 78 3.94 -21.95 4.73
N GLY A 79 4.91 -21.11 5.13
CA GLY A 79 6.34 -21.35 4.97
C GLY A 79 7.18 -20.09 4.70
N HIS A 80 6.58 -18.97 4.29
CA HIS A 80 7.30 -17.73 3.98
C HIS A 80 6.96 -16.63 5.00
N ARG A 81 7.99 -15.98 5.60
CA ARG A 81 7.86 -14.87 6.55
C ARG A 81 7.51 -13.54 5.86
N GLY A 82 6.43 -13.53 5.10
CA GLY A 82 5.90 -12.33 4.44
C GLY A 82 4.73 -11.73 5.21
N VAL A 83 4.59 -10.41 5.18
CA VAL A 83 3.44 -9.66 5.73
C VAL A 83 2.88 -8.75 4.65
N LEU A 84 1.56 -8.73 4.50
CA LEU A 84 0.84 -7.77 3.67
C LEU A 84 0.43 -6.58 4.51
N LEU A 85 0.81 -5.37 4.09
CA LEU A 85 0.32 -4.12 4.67
C LEU A 85 -0.62 -3.44 3.69
N ALA A 86 -1.86 -3.19 4.10
CA ALA A 86 -2.89 -2.57 3.28
C ALA A 86 -3.53 -1.40 4.03
N ALA A 87 -3.92 -0.35 3.29
CA ALA A 87 -4.55 0.86 3.81
C ALA A 87 -6.07 0.85 3.60
#